data_AF-A0A382XDE4-F1
#
_entry.id   AF-A0A382XDE4-F1
#
_cell.length_a   1.000
_cell.length_b   1.000
_cell.length_c   1.000
_cell.angle_alpha   90.00
_cell.angle_beta   90.00
_cell.angle_gamma   90.00
#
_symmetry.space_group_name_H-M   'P 1'
#
loop_
_entity.id
_entity.type
_entity.pdbx_description
1 polymer ?
#
loop_
_entity_poly.entity_id
_entity_poly.type
_entity_poly.pdbx_seq_one_letter_code
_entity_poly.pdbx_strand_id
1 'polypeptide(L)'
;VQNIDALEKIRKTVVDLATMYLGQSQPDYEGTLDQIHTNIHLKNLNDMRLNIIQQLNEISWLRVEYFKLARYMLETIVGNELAMQLRINLSIQLPEDDSSLLPVHADVWSGDSPFEAVVWLPLVKCYGTKS
;
A
#
# COMPACT_ATOMS: atom_id res chain seq x y z
N VAL A 1 0.45 -6.31 13.26
CA VAL A 1 1.56 -6.71 12.37
C VAL A 1 2.46 -7.67 13.12
N GLN A 2 2.89 -8.75 12.48
CA GLN A 2 3.70 -9.81 13.11
C GLN A 2 5.21 -9.58 12.99
N ASN A 3 5.64 -8.72 12.06
CA ASN A 3 7.03 -8.40 11.82
C ASN A 3 7.20 -6.88 11.64
N ILE A 4 7.67 -6.21 12.68
CA ILE A 4 7.83 -4.74 12.70
C ILE A 4 8.98 -4.31 11.78
N ASP A 5 10.07 -5.07 11.72
CA ASP A 5 11.22 -4.74 10.86
C ASP A 5 10.84 -4.79 9.38
N ALA A 6 10.03 -5.77 8.97
CA ALA A 6 9.47 -5.85 7.63
C ALA A 6 8.58 -4.64 7.31
N LEU A 7 7.73 -4.22 8.27
CA LEU A 7 6.88 -3.04 8.12
C LEU A 7 7.73 -1.79 7.91
N GLU A 8 8.71 -1.55 8.78
CA GLU A 8 9.58 -0.38 8.67
C GLU A 8 10.40 -0.39 7.38
N LYS A 9 10.87 -1.56 6.94
CA LYS A 9 11.58 -1.70 5.66
C LYS A 9 10.68 -1.36 4.48
N ILE A 10 9.45 -1.85 4.47
CA ILE A 10 8.46 -1.55 3.41
C ILE A 10 8.11 -0.06 3.44
N ARG A 11 7.80 0.50 4.61
CA ARG A 11 7.47 1.91 4.80
C ARG A 11 8.58 2.83 4.29
N LYS A 12 9.82 2.59 4.69
CA LYS A 12 11.00 3.36 4.23
C LYS A 12 11.15 3.28 2.72
N THR A 13 11.00 2.09 2.14
CA THR A 13 11.06 1.91 0.68
C THR A 13 9.99 2.75 -0.03
N VAL A 14 8.76 2.75 0.47
CA VAL A 14 7.67 3.55 -0.12
C VAL A 14 7.93 5.05 0.03
N VAL A 15 8.47 5.49 1.18
CA VAL A 15 8.90 6.88 1.37
C VAL A 15 9.99 7.26 0.36
N ASP A 16 11.04 6.44 0.22
CA ASP A 16 12.14 6.72 -0.71
C ASP A 16 11.63 6.85 -2.16
N LEU A 17 10.75 5.95 -2.59
CA LEU A 17 10.13 6.00 -3.92
C LEU A 17 9.24 7.24 -4.10
N ALA A 18 8.45 7.61 -3.09
CA ALA A 18 7.60 8.80 -3.12
C ALA A 18 8.45 10.09 -3.17
N THR A 19 9.46 10.21 -2.32
CA THR A 19 10.41 11.35 -2.30
C THR A 19 11.13 11.48 -3.64
N MET A 20 11.58 10.36 -4.22
CA MET A 20 12.22 10.34 -5.54
C MET A 20 11.26 10.82 -6.64
N TYR A 21 10.02 10.34 -6.65
CA TYR A 21 9.00 10.76 -7.62
C TYR A 21 8.70 12.27 -7.53
N LEU A 22 8.65 12.81 -6.31
CA LEU A 22 8.40 14.23 -6.04
C LEU A 22 9.62 15.13 -6.33
N GLY A 23 10.79 14.55 -6.66
CA GLY A 23 12.02 15.31 -6.88
C GLY A 23 12.57 15.97 -5.62
N GLN A 24 12.23 15.45 -4.44
CA GLN A 24 12.69 15.98 -3.15
C GLN A 24 14.09 15.44 -2.81
N SER A 25 14.92 16.26 -2.15
CA SER A 25 16.33 15.97 -1.91
C SER A 25 16.59 15.02 -0.73
N GLN A 26 15.69 14.96 0.24
CA GLN A 26 15.79 14.11 1.43
C GLN A 26 14.41 13.58 1.84
N PRO A 27 14.30 12.28 2.17
CA PRO A 27 13.06 11.71 2.68
C PRO A 27 12.79 12.12 4.12
N ASP A 28 11.55 12.55 4.41
CA ASP A 28 11.03 12.62 5.77
C ASP A 28 10.25 11.33 6.05
N TYR A 29 10.92 10.36 6.67
CA TYR A 29 10.32 9.05 6.95
C TYR A 29 9.07 9.11 7.82
N GLU A 30 8.89 10.16 8.62
CA GLU A 30 7.72 10.30 9.48
C GLU A 30 6.60 11.11 8.80
N GLY A 31 6.93 12.16 8.07
CA GLY A 31 5.95 13.10 7.53
C GLY A 31 5.65 12.98 6.03
N THR A 32 6.53 12.40 5.20
CA THR A 32 6.37 12.41 3.74
C THR A 32 5.04 11.80 3.30
N LEU A 33 4.67 10.62 3.81
CA LEU A 33 3.42 9.97 3.42
C LEU A 33 2.18 10.69 3.98
N ASP A 34 2.28 11.23 5.19
CA ASP A 34 1.18 11.98 5.83
C ASP A 34 0.89 13.32 5.13
N GLN A 35 1.94 13.97 4.61
CA GLN A 35 1.86 15.29 4.00
C GLN A 35 1.93 15.23 2.48
N ILE A 36 1.82 14.06 1.88
CA ILE A 36 2.02 13.86 0.44
C ILE A 36 1.10 14.76 -0.41
N HIS A 37 -0.11 15.02 0.08
CA HIS A 37 -1.10 15.91 -0.52
C HIS A 37 -0.61 17.37 -0.70
N THR A 38 0.38 17.80 0.09
CA THR A 38 0.98 19.14 -0.04
C THR A 38 1.94 19.25 -1.23
N ASN A 39 2.36 18.11 -1.78
CA ASN A 39 3.40 18.04 -2.81
C ASN A 39 2.93 17.43 -4.13
N ILE A 40 1.68 16.93 -4.19
CA ILE A 40 1.10 16.38 -5.41
C ILE A 40 -0.27 16.98 -5.70
N HIS A 41 -0.52 17.33 -6.97
CA HIS A 41 -1.85 17.69 -7.44
C HIS A 41 -2.67 16.45 -7.79
N LEU A 42 -3.99 16.49 -7.53
CA LEU A 42 -4.93 15.41 -7.81
C LEU A 42 -4.77 14.79 -9.21
N LYS A 43 -4.60 15.65 -10.23
CA LYS A 43 -4.42 15.22 -11.63
C LYS A 43 -3.21 14.30 -11.87
N ASN A 44 -2.19 14.36 -11.01
CA ASN A 44 -0.96 13.57 -11.13
C ASN A 44 -0.96 12.35 -10.20
N LEU A 45 -2.00 12.17 -9.38
CA LEU A 45 -2.08 11.13 -8.34
C LEU A 45 -2.01 9.73 -8.95
N ASN A 46 -2.69 9.49 -10.06
CA ASN A 46 -2.66 8.18 -10.72
C ASN A 46 -1.28 7.87 -11.32
N ASP A 47 -0.60 8.86 -11.90
CA ASP A 47 0.76 8.67 -12.42
C ASP A 47 1.73 8.30 -11.30
N MET A 48 1.61 8.93 -10.13
CA MET A 48 2.39 8.58 -8.94
C MET A 48 2.09 7.16 -8.47
N ARG A 49 0.80 6.79 -8.34
CA ARG A 49 0.39 5.43 -7.94
C ARG A 49 1.01 4.39 -8.86
N LEU A 50 0.86 4.55 -10.17
CA LEU A 50 1.39 3.61 -11.16
C LEU A 50 2.92 3.52 -11.11
N ASN A 51 3.61 4.65 -11.00
CA ASN A 51 5.06 4.70 -10.91
C ASN A 51 5.57 3.95 -9.67
N ILE A 52 5.00 4.21 -8.49
CA ILE A 52 5.41 3.54 -7.26
C ILE A 52 5.07 2.05 -7.31
N ILE A 53 3.87 1.67 -7.79
CA ILE A 53 3.48 0.26 -7.96
C ILE A 53 4.47 -0.47 -8.85
N GLN A 54 4.87 0.11 -9.99
CA GLN A 54 5.84 -0.49 -10.89
C GLN A 54 7.16 -0.76 -10.16
N GLN A 55 7.72 0.27 -9.51
CA GLN A 55 9.01 0.16 -8.82
C GLN A 55 8.95 -0.84 -7.65
N LEU A 56 7.87 -0.82 -6.85
CA LEU A 56 7.68 -1.80 -5.77
C LEU A 56 7.70 -3.24 -6.28
N ASN A 57 7.08 -3.50 -7.43
CA ASN A 57 7.01 -4.85 -8.00
C ASN A 57 8.32 -5.33 -8.65
N GLU A 58 9.29 -4.45 -8.86
CA GLU A 58 10.65 -4.81 -9.28
C GLU A 58 11.52 -5.28 -8.09
N ILE A 59 11.09 -5.02 -6.86
CA ILE A 59 11.82 -5.36 -5.64
C ILE A 59 11.58 -6.82 -5.26
N SER A 60 12.59 -7.67 -5.48
CA SER A 60 12.51 -9.12 -5.28
C SER A 60 12.14 -9.55 -3.86
N TRP A 61 12.58 -8.81 -2.84
CA TRP A 61 12.30 -9.14 -1.44
C TRP A 61 10.91 -8.71 -0.96
N LEU A 62 10.23 -7.81 -1.69
CA LEU A 62 9.05 -7.12 -1.19
C LEU A 62 7.91 -8.10 -0.85
N ARG A 63 7.59 -9.01 -1.77
CA ARG A 63 6.48 -9.97 -1.58
C ARG A 63 6.69 -10.89 -0.38
N VAL A 64 7.94 -11.32 -0.18
CA VAL A 64 8.30 -12.19 0.94
C VAL A 64 8.14 -11.46 2.26
N GLU A 65 8.63 -10.21 2.36
CA GLU A 65 8.46 -9.41 3.57
C GLU A 65 7.00 -9.01 3.82
N TYR A 66 6.25 -8.68 2.76
CA TYR A 66 4.82 -8.37 2.85
C TYR A 66 4.01 -9.54 3.41
N PHE A 67 4.23 -10.76 2.90
CA PHE A 67 3.56 -11.96 3.40
C PHE A 67 3.88 -12.22 4.88
N LYS A 68 5.14 -12.03 5.30
CA LYS A 68 5.56 -12.22 6.71
C LYS A 68 4.83 -11.30 7.70
N LEU A 69 4.27 -10.17 7.26
CA LEU A 69 3.53 -9.25 8.14
C LEU A 69 2.26 -9.86 8.73
N ALA A 70 1.63 -10.78 7.99
CA ALA A 70 0.32 -11.35 8.30
C ALA A 70 0.28 -12.88 8.23
N ARG A 71 1.41 -13.55 7.99
CA ARG A 71 1.51 -15.00 7.76
C ARG A 71 0.66 -15.83 8.73
N TYR A 72 0.86 -15.68 10.04
CA TYR A 72 0.13 -16.48 11.03
C TYR A 72 -1.39 -16.22 10.97
N MET A 73 -1.82 -14.99 10.67
CA MET A 73 -3.24 -14.67 10.57
C MET A 73 -3.85 -15.31 9.33
N LEU A 74 -3.14 -15.23 8.19
CA LEU A 74 -3.56 -15.87 6.95
C LEU A 74 -3.64 -17.40 7.13
N GLU A 75 -2.57 -18.02 7.64
CA GLU A 75 -2.53 -19.47 7.88
C GLU A 75 -3.66 -19.93 8.83
N THR A 76 -4.06 -19.08 9.79
CA THR A 76 -5.16 -19.37 10.72
C THR A 76 -6.54 -19.27 10.05
N ILE A 77 -6.76 -18.32 9.15
CA ILE A 77 -8.10 -18.02 8.60
C ILE A 77 -8.38 -18.82 7.32
N VAL A 78 -7.38 -18.96 6.45
CA VAL A 78 -7.52 -19.54 5.11
C VAL A 78 -6.66 -20.78 4.88
N GLY A 79 -5.91 -21.23 5.89
CA GLY A 79 -5.03 -22.40 5.81
C GLY A 79 -3.63 -22.08 5.27
N ASN A 80 -2.76 -23.08 5.22
CA ASN A 80 -1.34 -22.92 4.88
C ASN A 80 -0.99 -23.21 3.40
N GLU A 81 -1.94 -23.71 2.61
CA GLU A 81 -1.79 -23.93 1.17
C GLU A 81 -2.19 -22.68 0.39
N LEU A 82 -1.36 -21.63 0.49
CA LEU A 82 -1.65 -20.31 -0.06
C LEU A 82 -0.89 -20.04 -1.36
N ALA A 83 -1.58 -19.42 -2.32
CA ALA A 83 -0.97 -18.77 -3.47
C ALA A 83 -1.10 -17.25 -3.30
N MET A 84 0.01 -16.53 -3.46
CA MET A 84 0.03 -15.06 -3.42
C MET A 84 0.00 -14.50 -4.85
N GLN A 85 -0.75 -13.43 -5.06
CA GLN A 85 -0.71 -12.67 -6.31
C GLN A 85 0.73 -12.23 -6.64
N LEU A 86 1.05 -12.18 -7.94
CA LEU A 86 2.40 -11.86 -8.39
C LEU A 86 2.80 -10.41 -8.16
N ARG A 87 1.81 -9.52 -7.97
CA ARG A 87 2.01 -8.09 -7.81
C ARG A 87 1.35 -7.59 -6.53
N ILE A 88 1.94 -6.55 -5.95
CA ILE A 88 1.38 -5.77 -4.86
C ILE A 88 0.86 -4.46 -5.43
N ASN A 89 -0.31 -4.03 -4.97
CA ASN A 89 -0.92 -2.76 -5.34
C ASN A 89 -0.72 -1.71 -4.23
N LEU A 90 -0.95 -0.44 -4.58
CA LEU A 90 -0.86 0.69 -3.68
C LEU A 90 -2.13 1.53 -3.82
N SER A 91 -2.73 1.88 -2.69
CA SER A 91 -3.79 2.88 -2.61
C SER A 91 -3.26 4.10 -1.88
N ILE A 92 -3.59 5.29 -2.39
CA ILE A 92 -3.26 6.58 -1.80
C ILE A 92 -4.56 7.36 -1.76
N GLN A 93 -4.97 7.89 -0.61
CA GLN A 93 -6.13 8.78 -0.51
C GLN A 93 -5.62 10.17 -0.18
N LEU A 94 -5.98 11.16 -1.01
CA LEU A 94 -5.68 12.57 -0.73
C LEU A 94 -6.89 13.21 -0.04
N PRO A 95 -6.66 14.23 0.80
CA PRO A 95 -7.75 15.00 1.36
C PRO A 95 -8.64 15.62 0.28
N GLU A 96 -9.95 15.65 0.54
CA GLU A 96 -10.95 16.25 -0.36
C GLU A 96 -11.01 15.62 -1.77
N ASP A 97 -10.50 14.38 -1.93
CA ASP A 97 -10.56 13.63 -3.19
C ASP A 97 -11.75 12.65 -3.24
N ASP A 98 -12.87 13.12 -3.77
CA ASP A 98 -14.05 12.27 -3.99
C ASP A 98 -13.87 11.28 -5.14
N SER A 99 -12.87 11.46 -6.03
CA SER A 99 -12.67 10.60 -7.20
C SER A 99 -12.16 9.20 -6.83
N SER A 100 -11.60 9.06 -5.62
CA SER A 100 -11.14 7.79 -5.08
C SER A 100 -12.21 7.08 -4.23
N LEU A 101 -13.40 7.66 -4.07
CA LEU A 101 -14.52 7.03 -3.36
C LEU A 101 -15.17 5.98 -4.24
N LEU A 102 -15.12 4.72 -3.78
CA LEU A 102 -15.85 3.63 -4.40
C LEU A 102 -17.21 3.47 -3.72
N PRO A 103 -18.30 3.22 -4.49
CA PRO A 103 -19.56 2.81 -3.89
C PRO A 103 -19.36 1.50 -3.10
N VAL A 104 -20.28 1.19 -2.19
CA VAL A 104 -20.24 -0.08 -1.45
C VAL A 104 -20.20 -1.25 -2.43
N HIS A 105 -19.18 -2.09 -2.30
CA HIS A 105 -18.93 -3.24 -3.19
C HIS A 105 -18.28 -4.39 -2.43
N ALA A 106 -18.18 -5.53 -3.10
CA ALA A 106 -17.38 -6.68 -2.68
C ALA A 106 -16.46 -7.08 -3.84
N ASP A 107 -15.19 -7.37 -3.53
CA ASP A 107 -14.18 -7.75 -4.53
C ASP A 107 -14.58 -9.01 -5.32
N VAL A 108 -15.30 -9.92 -4.66
CA VAL A 108 -15.86 -11.15 -5.28
C VAL A 108 -16.77 -10.87 -6.47
N TRP A 109 -17.51 -9.76 -6.45
CA TRP A 109 -18.39 -9.37 -7.56
C TRP A 109 -17.65 -8.62 -8.68
N SER A 110 -16.36 -8.33 -8.46
CA SER A 110 -15.52 -7.57 -9.37
C SER A 110 -14.42 -8.42 -10.03
N GLY A 111 -14.46 -9.74 -9.84
CA GLY A 111 -13.58 -10.70 -10.51
C GLY A 111 -12.67 -11.51 -9.60
N ASP A 112 -12.62 -11.19 -8.31
CA ASP A 112 -11.81 -11.95 -7.34
C ASP A 112 -12.56 -13.20 -6.85
N SER A 113 -11.83 -14.24 -6.48
CA SER A 113 -12.44 -15.47 -5.98
C SER A 113 -13.03 -15.27 -4.58
N PRO A 114 -14.18 -15.89 -4.23
CA PRO A 114 -14.71 -15.90 -2.87
C PRO A 114 -13.79 -16.58 -1.85
N PHE A 115 -12.74 -17.26 -2.30
CA PHE A 115 -11.74 -17.92 -1.46
C PHE A 115 -10.45 -17.09 -1.31
N GLU A 116 -10.41 -15.86 -1.83
CA GLU A 116 -9.29 -14.95 -1.64
C GLU A 116 -9.41 -14.16 -0.33
N ALA A 117 -8.28 -13.92 0.31
CA ALA A 117 -8.17 -13.05 1.46
C ALA A 117 -7.30 -11.84 1.10
N VAL A 118 -7.86 -10.64 1.26
CA VAL A 118 -7.14 -9.37 0.99
C VAL A 118 -6.46 -8.90 2.27
N VAL A 119 -5.16 -8.64 2.16
CA VAL A 119 -4.38 -7.99 3.23
C VAL A 119 -4.20 -6.53 2.87
N TRP A 120 -4.65 -5.64 3.75
CA TRP A 120 -4.37 -4.20 3.69
C TRP A 120 -3.30 -3.82 4.72
N LEU A 121 -2.27 -3.10 4.28
CA LEU A 121 -1.22 -2.58 5.15
C LEU A 121 -1.24 -1.05 5.17
N PRO A 122 -1.74 -0.41 6.24
CA PRO A 122 -1.63 1.04 6.36
C PRO A 122 -0.16 1.43 6.59
N LEU A 123 0.34 2.34 5.76
CA LEU A 123 1.71 2.89 5.88
C LEU A 123 1.77 4.17 6.70
N VAL A 124 0.61 4.65 7.13
CA VAL A 124 0.42 5.83 7.98
C VAL A 124 -0.60 5.53 9.08
N LYS A 125 -0.65 6.34 10.13
CA LYS A 125 -1.69 6.22 11.16
C LYS A 125 -3.07 6.57 10.58
N CYS A 126 -3.98 5.61 10.52
CA CYS A 126 -5.37 5.82 10.10
C CYS A 126 -6.26 6.14 11.32
N TYR A 127 -7.11 7.17 11.22
CA TYR A 127 -8.11 7.53 12.22
C TYR A 127 -9.32 8.16 11.54
N GLY A 128 -10.47 8.20 12.22
CA GLY A 128 -11.77 8.46 11.58
C GLY A 128 -11.92 9.83 10.88
N THR A 129 -11.07 10.81 11.18
CA THR A 129 -11.09 12.16 10.56
C THR A 129 -9.93 12.38 9.59
N LYS A 130 -9.20 11.32 9.21
CA LYS A 130 -8.07 11.42 8.28
C LYS A 130 -8.56 11.14 6.86
N SER A 131 -8.99 12.19 6.19
CA SER A 131 -9.54 12.19 4.83
C SER A 131 -9.53 13.58 4.23
#